data_AF-A0A1V6NG07-F1
#
_entry.id   AF-A0A1V6NG07-F1
#
_cell.length_a   1.000
_cell.length_b   1.000
_cell.length_c   1.000
_cell.angle_alpha   90.00
_cell.angle_beta   90.00
_cell.angle_gamma   90.00
#
_symmetry.space_group_name_H-M   'P 1'
#
loop_
_entity.id
_entity.type
_entity.pdbx_description
1 polymer ?
#
loop_
_entity_poly.entity_id
_entity_poly.type
_entity_poly.pdbx_seq_one_letter_code
_entity_poly.pdbx_strand_id
1 'polypeptide(L)'
;MLASLDEYLQFTPEDTFLQQSSLAFDLSIVQTFSALCAGAKLCIAEAQLRKDPTALADFMRDKWITVTYFTPTHYRIAMFGGERLPARLVKAFYDATVPGTVCNTWSPSELVVQTTIHKVEYPNESSINITIGSPLPNCRHYIVDSLFGLVCNSPVQGQVITICLSVIGRALNLLRESLRGLTRRALALIGQHYP
;
A
#
# COMPACT_ATOMS: atom_id res chain seq x y z
N MET A 1 10.55 -1.24 4.59
CA MET A 1 9.08 -1.26 4.52
C MET A 1 8.49 -1.34 5.92
N LEU A 2 8.51 -2.47 6.63
CA LEU A 2 7.88 -2.59 7.96
C LEU A 2 8.36 -1.51 8.96
N ALA A 3 9.68 -1.35 9.11
CA ALA A 3 10.25 -0.29 9.95
C ALA A 3 9.86 1.13 9.50
N SER A 4 9.69 1.35 8.19
CA SER A 4 9.26 2.63 7.65
C SER A 4 7.80 2.93 7.96
N LEU A 5 6.95 1.90 8.03
CA LEU A 5 5.56 2.06 8.43
C LEU A 5 5.45 2.35 9.91
N ASP A 6 6.23 1.62 10.70
CA ASP A 6 6.30 1.85 12.14
C ASP A 6 6.76 3.27 12.45
N GLU A 7 7.81 3.76 11.78
CA GLU A 7 8.25 5.16 11.92
C GLU A 7 7.19 6.18 11.47
N TYR A 8 6.47 5.89 10.38
CA TYR A 8 5.49 6.81 9.80
C TYR A 8 4.14 6.83 10.55
N LEU A 9 3.68 5.67 11.04
CA LEU A 9 2.38 5.48 11.70
C LEU A 9 2.49 5.38 13.22
N GLN A 10 3.71 5.20 13.74
CA GLN A 10 4.04 5.11 15.17
C GLN A 10 3.26 4.00 15.87
N PHE A 11 3.44 2.76 15.41
CA PHE A 11 2.77 1.63 16.04
C PHE A 11 3.33 1.40 17.45
N THR A 12 2.50 0.87 18.34
CA THR A 12 2.88 0.63 19.73
C THR A 12 2.50 -0.78 20.18
N PRO A 13 3.08 -1.29 21.28
CA PRO A 13 2.68 -2.58 21.85
C PRO A 13 1.20 -2.66 22.28
N GLU A 14 0.56 -1.52 22.50
CA GLU A 14 -0.87 -1.41 22.84
C GLU A 14 -1.78 -1.63 21.62
N ASP A 15 -1.24 -1.59 20.40
CA ASP A 15 -2.01 -1.82 19.20
C ASP A 15 -2.52 -3.27 19.09
N THR A 16 -3.67 -3.43 18.45
CA THR A 16 -4.20 -4.72 18.04
C THR A 16 -4.44 -4.73 16.54
N PHE A 17 -3.65 -5.54 15.84
CA PHE A 17 -3.70 -5.71 14.39
C PHE A 17 -4.67 -6.80 13.99
N LEU A 18 -5.40 -6.58 12.90
CA LEU A 18 -6.24 -7.60 12.26
C LEU A 18 -5.47 -8.33 11.14
N GLN A 19 -5.32 -9.64 11.27
CA GLN A 19 -4.91 -10.54 10.20
C GLN A 19 -6.16 -11.15 9.57
N GLN A 20 -6.54 -10.64 8.40
CA GLN A 20 -7.72 -11.11 7.66
C GLN A 20 -7.41 -11.37 6.17
N SER A 21 -6.26 -10.95 5.67
CA SER A 21 -5.89 -11.31 4.29
C SER A 21 -5.61 -12.80 4.17
N SER A 22 -5.89 -13.39 3.00
CA SER A 22 -5.41 -14.74 2.69
C SER A 22 -3.89 -14.80 2.88
N LEU A 23 -3.35 -15.88 3.46
CA LEU A 23 -1.89 -16.08 3.57
C LEU A 23 -1.20 -16.18 2.20
N ALA A 24 -1.97 -16.44 1.13
CA ALA A 24 -1.48 -16.39 -0.24
C ALA A 24 -1.42 -14.97 -0.85
N PHE A 25 -1.95 -13.96 -0.14
CA PHE A 25 -1.89 -12.55 -0.54
C PHE A 25 -0.85 -11.80 0.29
N ASP A 26 -0.14 -10.88 -0.35
CA ASP A 26 1.00 -10.16 0.23
C ASP A 26 0.61 -9.26 1.42
N LEU A 27 -0.63 -8.77 1.49
CA LEU A 27 -1.16 -8.06 2.66
C LEU A 27 -1.11 -8.89 3.95
N SER A 28 -1.10 -10.22 3.86
CA SER A 28 -0.94 -11.07 5.06
C SER A 28 0.41 -10.84 5.75
N ILE A 29 1.45 -10.52 4.98
CA ILE A 29 2.80 -10.23 5.46
C ILE A 29 2.78 -8.95 6.29
N VAL A 30 2.25 -7.85 5.75
CA VAL A 30 2.22 -6.58 6.51
C VAL A 30 1.32 -6.66 7.73
N GLN A 31 0.15 -7.31 7.65
CA GLN A 31 -0.73 -7.50 8.79
C GLN A 31 -0.05 -8.27 9.93
N THR A 32 0.69 -9.33 9.59
CA THR A 32 1.33 -10.21 10.58
C THR A 32 2.59 -9.57 11.14
N PHE A 33 3.53 -9.19 10.27
CA PHE A 33 4.86 -8.80 10.70
C PHE A 33 4.93 -7.37 11.23
N SER A 34 4.05 -6.43 10.82
CA SER A 34 3.99 -5.11 11.47
C SER A 34 3.61 -5.25 12.94
N ALA A 35 2.62 -6.09 13.26
CA ALA A 35 2.21 -6.34 14.64
C ALA A 35 3.37 -6.92 15.47
N LEU A 36 4.00 -7.98 14.96
CA LEU A 36 5.10 -8.65 15.65
C LEU A 36 6.33 -7.74 15.83
N CYS A 37 6.66 -6.93 14.82
CA CYS A 37 7.78 -5.98 14.91
C CYS A 37 7.52 -4.85 15.92
N ALA A 38 6.27 -4.41 16.07
CA ALA A 38 5.87 -3.39 17.04
C ALA A 38 5.69 -3.95 18.47
N GLY A 39 5.79 -5.26 18.67
CA GLY A 39 5.45 -5.91 19.94
C GLY A 39 3.95 -5.90 20.25
N ALA A 40 3.13 -5.64 19.23
CA ALA A 40 1.69 -5.48 19.31
C ALA A 40 0.95 -6.82 19.26
N LYS A 41 -0.35 -6.79 19.56
CA LYS A 41 -1.23 -7.96 19.49
C LYS A 41 -1.66 -8.24 18.05
N LEU A 42 -1.65 -9.52 17.65
CA LEU A 42 -2.19 -9.97 16.37
C LEU A 42 -3.49 -10.78 16.58
N CYS A 43 -4.60 -10.29 16.03
CA CYS A 43 -5.88 -10.98 16.01
C CYS A 43 -6.16 -11.58 14.63
N ILE A 44 -6.32 -12.90 14.56
CA ILE A 44 -6.56 -13.62 13.31
C ILE A 44 -8.06 -13.81 13.11
N ALA A 45 -8.59 -13.32 12.00
CA ALA A 45 -9.99 -13.53 11.60
C ALA A 45 -10.14 -14.84 10.83
N GLU A 46 -11.11 -15.65 11.24
CA GLU A 46 -11.44 -16.89 10.55
C GLU A 46 -11.98 -16.65 9.14
N ALA A 47 -11.82 -17.64 8.26
CA ALA A 47 -12.20 -17.53 6.86
C ALA A 47 -13.68 -17.18 6.62
N GLN A 48 -14.58 -17.56 7.52
CA GLN A 48 -16.00 -17.26 7.40
C GLN A 48 -16.32 -15.81 7.76
N LEU A 49 -15.69 -15.26 8.81
CA LEU A 49 -15.85 -13.85 9.19
C LEU A 49 -15.47 -12.91 8.05
N ARG A 50 -14.46 -13.28 7.24
CA ARG A 50 -14.01 -12.47 6.10
C ARG A 50 -15.06 -12.30 5.00
N LYS A 51 -16.07 -13.16 4.94
CA LYS A 51 -17.13 -13.12 3.92
C LYS A 51 -18.33 -12.28 4.36
N ASP A 52 -18.39 -11.91 5.64
CA ASP A 52 -19.48 -11.15 6.23
C ASP A 52 -18.93 -9.84 6.82
N PRO A 53 -19.11 -8.69 6.14
CA PRO A 53 -18.61 -7.40 6.61
C PRO A 53 -19.18 -6.99 7.97
N THR A 54 -20.42 -7.37 8.30
CA THR A 54 -21.04 -7.04 9.58
C THR A 54 -20.41 -7.88 10.67
N ALA A 55 -20.28 -9.20 10.47
CA ALA A 55 -19.62 -10.07 11.43
C ALA A 55 -18.14 -9.70 11.62
N LEU A 56 -17.44 -9.27 10.57
CA LEU A 56 -16.06 -8.80 10.66
C LEU A 56 -15.98 -7.48 11.45
N ALA A 57 -16.92 -6.55 11.23
CA ALA A 57 -16.97 -5.29 11.98
C ALA A 57 -17.27 -5.52 13.47
N ASP A 58 -18.17 -6.45 13.79
CA ASP A 58 -18.46 -6.83 15.17
C ASP A 58 -17.26 -7.52 15.82
N PHE A 59 -16.59 -8.44 15.11
CA PHE A 59 -15.33 -9.03 15.56
C PHE A 59 -14.26 -7.96 15.82
N MET A 60 -14.13 -6.97 14.93
CA MET A 60 -13.17 -5.88 15.09
C MET A 60 -13.46 -5.06 16.35
N ARG A 61 -14.74 -4.77 16.61
CA ARG A 61 -15.19 -4.06 17.82
C ARG A 61 -14.89 -4.88 19.07
N ASP A 62 -15.27 -6.15 19.09
CA ASP A 62 -15.11 -7.04 20.25
C ASP A 62 -13.63 -7.30 20.59
N LYS A 63 -12.77 -7.34 19.57
CA LYS A 63 -11.33 -7.57 19.74
C LYS A 63 -10.51 -6.29 19.88
N TRP A 64 -11.15 -5.13 19.85
CA TRP A 64 -10.50 -3.82 19.96
C TRP A 64 -9.40 -3.62 18.90
N ILE A 65 -9.71 -3.95 17.65
CA ILE A 65 -8.77 -3.79 16.54
C ILE A 65 -8.47 -2.30 16.34
N THR A 66 -7.20 -1.92 16.39
CA THR A 66 -6.71 -0.55 16.15
C THR A 66 -6.06 -0.38 14.79
N VAL A 67 -5.52 -1.46 14.20
CA VAL A 67 -4.87 -1.45 12.88
C VAL A 67 -5.42 -2.53 11.97
N THR A 68 -5.81 -2.15 10.76
CA THR A 68 -6.33 -3.06 9.73
C THR A 68 -5.98 -2.59 8.33
N TYR A 69 -5.97 -3.53 7.39
CA TYR A 69 -5.74 -3.29 5.97
C TYR A 69 -6.95 -3.80 5.18
N PHE A 70 -7.49 -2.94 4.33
CA PHE A 70 -8.58 -3.26 3.41
C PHE A 70 -8.22 -2.80 2.00
N THR A 71 -8.66 -3.55 0.99
CA THR A 71 -8.74 -3.01 -0.36
C THR A 71 -10.01 -2.15 -0.48
N PRO A 72 -10.06 -1.14 -1.37
CA PRO A 72 -11.26 -0.32 -1.57
C PRO A 72 -12.52 -1.16 -1.78
N THR A 73 -12.41 -2.26 -2.52
CA THR A 73 -13.49 -3.22 -2.69
C THR A 73 -13.94 -3.94 -1.43
N HIS A 74 -13.11 -4.19 -0.42
CA HIS A 74 -13.60 -4.72 0.86
C HIS A 74 -14.57 -3.75 1.55
N TYR A 75 -14.48 -2.44 1.26
CA TYR A 75 -15.40 -1.43 1.82
C TYR A 75 -16.74 -1.33 1.05
N ARG A 76 -16.86 -1.93 -0.14
CA ARG A 76 -18.07 -1.78 -1.00
C ARG A 76 -18.55 -3.02 -1.76
N ILE A 77 -17.81 -4.12 -1.72
CA ILE A 77 -17.97 -5.40 -2.44
C ILE A 77 -18.37 -5.26 -3.93
N ALA A 78 -17.38 -5.31 -4.82
CA ALA A 78 -17.35 -6.10 -6.07
C ALA A 78 -15.90 -6.17 -6.60
N MET A 79 -15.33 -7.39 -6.68
CA MET A 79 -13.90 -7.73 -6.90
C MET A 79 -13.30 -7.27 -8.23
N PHE A 80 -12.17 -6.53 -8.21
CA PHE A 80 -10.94 -6.71 -9.05
C PHE A 80 -9.71 -6.03 -8.37
N GLY A 81 -8.49 -6.51 -8.60
CA GLY A 81 -7.27 -6.07 -7.85
C GLY A 81 -6.59 -4.79 -8.39
N GLY A 82 -5.85 -4.07 -7.54
CA GLY A 82 -5.04 -2.89 -7.92
C GLY A 82 -5.79 -1.55 -7.96
N GLU A 83 -6.78 -1.38 -7.09
CA GLU A 83 -7.81 -0.34 -7.23
C GLU A 83 -7.38 1.05 -6.77
N ARG A 84 -7.89 2.07 -7.47
CA ARG A 84 -7.83 3.45 -7.00
C ARG A 84 -8.77 3.62 -5.81
N LEU A 85 -8.31 4.26 -4.75
CA LEU A 85 -9.16 4.66 -3.63
C LEU A 85 -10.04 5.86 -4.04
N PRO A 86 -11.36 5.71 -4.20
CA PRO A 86 -12.24 6.80 -4.59
C PRO A 86 -12.47 7.73 -3.41
N ALA A 87 -12.52 9.05 -3.65
CA ALA A 87 -12.71 10.03 -2.58
C ALA A 87 -14.03 9.83 -1.80
N ARG A 88 -15.08 9.32 -2.46
CA ARG A 88 -16.36 9.00 -1.82
C ARG A 88 -16.28 7.94 -0.72
N LEU A 89 -15.34 6.98 -0.81
CA LEU A 89 -15.16 5.97 0.22
C LEU A 89 -14.54 6.58 1.48
N VAL A 90 -13.59 7.48 1.29
CA VAL A 90 -12.94 8.20 2.38
C VAL A 90 -13.92 9.17 3.05
N LYS A 91 -14.75 9.88 2.26
CA LYS A 91 -15.85 10.69 2.79
C LYS A 91 -16.79 9.85 3.64
N ALA A 92 -17.28 8.72 3.10
CA ALA A 92 -18.15 7.81 3.85
C ALA A 92 -17.53 7.30 5.16
N PHE A 93 -16.22 7.02 5.20
CA PHE A 93 -15.51 6.63 6.42
C PHE A 93 -15.56 7.76 7.48
N TYR A 94 -15.21 8.99 7.10
CA TYR A 94 -15.19 10.12 8.02
C TYR A 94 -16.59 10.61 8.42
N ASP A 95 -17.55 10.61 7.48
CA ASP A 95 -18.94 10.97 7.71
C ASP A 95 -19.63 9.99 8.67
N ALA A 96 -19.24 8.72 8.66
CA ALA A 96 -19.69 7.71 9.62
C ALA A 96 -19.08 7.89 11.03
N THR A 97 -18.27 8.93 11.25
CA THR A 97 -17.59 9.26 12.53
C THR A 97 -16.76 8.10 13.07
N VAL A 98 -16.25 7.24 12.19
CA VAL A 98 -15.39 6.13 12.58
C VAL A 98 -14.08 6.70 13.13
N PRO A 99 -13.72 6.41 14.39
CA PRO A 99 -12.44 6.86 14.93
C PRO A 99 -11.31 6.15 14.17
N GLY A 100 -10.47 6.94 13.49
CA GLY A 100 -9.34 6.39 12.75
C GLY A 100 -8.82 7.32 11.66
N THR A 101 -7.71 6.91 11.08
CA THR A 101 -7.07 7.58 9.95
C THR A 101 -7.09 6.64 8.76
N VAL A 102 -7.51 7.14 7.59
CA VAL A 102 -7.37 6.40 6.34
C VAL A 102 -5.99 6.63 5.75
N CYS A 103 -5.31 5.56 5.36
CA CYS A 103 -4.08 5.63 4.58
C CYS A 103 -4.29 4.97 3.21
N ASN A 104 -3.92 5.65 2.14
CA ASN A 104 -3.88 5.08 0.80
C ASN A 104 -2.45 4.61 0.51
N THR A 105 -2.28 3.33 0.19
CA THR A 105 -0.96 2.73 -0.06
C THR A 105 -0.96 2.05 -1.43
N TRP A 106 0.22 1.91 -2.02
CA TRP A 106 0.34 1.23 -3.31
C TRP A 106 1.70 0.55 -3.47
N SER A 107 1.71 -0.56 -4.19
CA SER A 107 2.89 -1.24 -4.75
C SER A 107 2.44 -2.22 -5.83
N PRO A 108 3.30 -2.51 -6.83
CA PRO A 108 3.17 -3.74 -7.60
C PRO A 108 3.52 -4.97 -6.72
N SER A 109 2.97 -6.13 -7.05
CA SER A 109 3.18 -7.37 -6.29
C SER A 109 4.62 -7.89 -6.36
N GLU A 110 5.40 -7.47 -7.36
CA GLU A 110 6.80 -7.83 -7.58
C GLU A 110 7.76 -7.16 -6.59
N LEU A 111 7.28 -6.21 -5.79
CA LEU A 111 8.06 -5.49 -4.79
C LEU A 111 7.69 -5.92 -3.36
N VAL A 112 7.59 -4.97 -2.42
CA VAL A 112 7.50 -5.25 -0.97
C VAL A 112 6.18 -4.80 -0.36
N VAL A 113 5.07 -5.41 -0.78
CA VAL A 113 3.68 -5.16 -0.30
C VAL A 113 3.17 -3.73 -0.52
N GLN A 114 3.92 -2.72 -0.06
CA GLN A 114 3.68 -1.30 -0.25
C GLN A 114 5.00 -0.54 -0.44
N THR A 115 4.98 0.42 -1.35
CA THR A 115 6.14 1.25 -1.72
C THR A 115 5.80 2.73 -1.63
N THR A 116 4.52 3.09 -1.57
CA THR A 116 4.04 4.44 -1.25
C THR A 116 3.01 4.43 -0.13
N ILE A 117 2.89 5.57 0.55
CA ILE A 117 1.85 5.83 1.54
C ILE A 117 1.37 7.28 1.47
N HIS A 118 0.06 7.47 1.67
CA HIS A 118 -0.58 8.76 1.84
C HIS A 118 -1.54 8.70 3.03
N LYS A 119 -1.26 9.45 4.09
CA LYS A 119 -2.25 9.74 5.13
C LYS A 119 -3.31 10.67 4.54
N VAL A 120 -4.55 10.19 4.46
CA VAL A 120 -5.63 10.88 3.76
C VAL A 120 -6.41 11.73 4.76
N GLU A 121 -6.55 13.03 4.49
CA GLU A 121 -7.48 13.90 5.22
C GLU A 121 -8.88 13.85 4.58
N TYR A 122 -9.85 14.59 5.14
CA TYR A 122 -11.18 14.68 4.54
C TYR A 122 -11.07 15.25 3.10
N PRO A 123 -11.48 14.51 2.05
CA PRO A 123 -11.23 14.95 0.68
C PRO A 123 -12.08 16.16 0.29
N ASN A 124 -11.49 17.09 -0.46
CA ASN A 124 -12.17 18.24 -1.06
C ASN A 124 -13.31 17.80 -2.01
N GLU A 125 -14.21 18.71 -2.37
CA GLU A 125 -15.33 18.42 -3.29
C GLU A 125 -14.86 18.02 -4.70
N SER A 126 -13.77 18.62 -5.19
CA SER A 126 -13.21 18.34 -6.51
C SER A 126 -12.41 17.03 -6.60
N SER A 127 -12.11 16.39 -5.46
CA SER A 127 -11.31 15.17 -5.42
C SER A 127 -12.13 13.97 -5.90
N ILE A 128 -11.71 13.35 -7.02
CA ILE A 128 -12.34 12.14 -7.55
C ILE A 128 -11.62 10.89 -7.01
N ASN A 129 -10.29 10.89 -7.04
CA ASN A 129 -9.44 9.80 -6.56
C ASN A 129 -8.44 10.33 -5.53
N ILE A 130 -8.08 9.48 -4.58
CA ILE A 130 -7.04 9.77 -3.60
C ILE A 130 -5.68 9.38 -4.18
N THR A 131 -4.69 10.26 -4.00
CA THR A 131 -3.31 9.97 -4.41
C THR A 131 -2.73 8.80 -3.62
N ILE A 132 -1.83 8.03 -4.24
CA ILE A 132 -1.07 6.97 -3.56
C ILE A 132 0.06 7.51 -2.67
N GLY A 133 0.28 8.83 -2.72
CA GLY A 133 1.20 9.55 -1.85
C GLY A 133 2.64 9.50 -2.31
N SER A 134 3.53 9.49 -1.33
CA SER A 134 4.97 9.58 -1.54
C SER A 134 5.63 8.22 -1.34
N PRO A 135 6.77 7.95 -2.01
CA PRO A 135 7.54 6.75 -1.77
C PRO A 135 7.97 6.60 -0.31
N LEU A 136 7.94 5.37 0.20
CA LEU A 136 8.56 5.02 1.47
C LEU A 136 10.08 5.20 1.41
N PRO A 137 10.76 5.38 2.56
CA PRO A 137 12.21 5.32 2.66
C PRO A 137 12.79 4.14 1.87
N ASN A 138 13.87 4.40 1.13
CA ASN A 138 14.54 3.43 0.24
C ASN A 138 13.72 2.97 -0.99
N CYS A 139 12.59 3.61 -1.29
CA CYS A 139 11.87 3.45 -2.55
C CYS A 139 11.90 4.75 -3.36
N ARG A 140 11.99 4.62 -4.68
CA ARG A 140 11.94 5.73 -5.66
C ARG A 140 10.96 5.37 -6.76
N HIS A 141 10.13 6.34 -7.14
CA HIS A 141 9.13 6.19 -8.19
C HIS A 141 9.44 7.20 -9.28
N TYR A 142 9.47 6.73 -10.51
CA TYR A 142 9.72 7.52 -11.71
C TYR A 142 8.53 7.36 -12.65
N ILE A 143 8.04 8.47 -13.19
CA ILE A 143 7.05 8.44 -14.27
C ILE A 143 7.83 8.61 -15.56
N VAL A 144 7.62 7.69 -16.50
CA VAL A 144 8.32 7.69 -17.78
C VAL A 144 7.35 7.61 -18.96
N ASP A 145 7.78 8.17 -20.08
CA ASP A 145 7.08 8.02 -21.36
C ASP A 145 7.36 6.63 -21.99
N SER A 146 6.77 6.36 -23.16
CA SER A 146 6.97 5.10 -23.90
C SER A 146 8.40 4.88 -24.40
N LEU A 147 9.24 5.92 -24.36
CA LEU A 147 10.66 5.89 -24.74
C LEU A 147 11.58 5.84 -23.50
N PHE A 148 11.02 5.67 -22.30
CA PHE A 148 11.71 5.68 -21.02
C PHE A 148 12.39 7.02 -20.67
N GLY A 149 11.94 8.13 -21.25
CA GLY A 149 12.29 9.47 -20.81
C GLY A 149 11.55 9.82 -19.52
N LEU A 150 12.21 10.50 -18.57
CA LEU A 150 11.54 11.00 -17.36
C LEU A 150 10.50 12.04 -17.73
N VAL A 151 9.28 11.86 -17.22
CA VAL A 151 8.19 12.82 -17.35
C VAL A 151 8.10 13.58 -16.03
N CYS A 152 8.61 14.81 -16.04
CA CYS A 152 8.47 15.74 -14.92
C CYS A 152 7.30 16.69 -15.20
N ASN A 153 6.33 16.80 -14.28
CA ASN A 153 5.35 17.89 -14.20
C ASN A 153 4.34 18.08 -15.35
N SER A 154 3.69 17.02 -15.84
CA SER A 154 2.55 17.19 -16.75
C SER A 154 1.51 16.07 -16.56
N PRO A 155 0.19 16.29 -16.79
CA PRO A 155 -0.84 15.26 -16.67
C PRO A 155 -0.79 14.28 -17.85
N VAL A 156 0.41 13.84 -18.22
CA VAL A 156 0.63 12.86 -19.28
C VAL A 156 0.50 11.48 -18.66
N GLN A 157 -0.30 10.61 -19.29
CA GLN A 157 -0.28 9.19 -18.95
C GLN A 157 1.12 8.63 -19.23
N GLY A 158 1.81 8.24 -18.17
CA GLY A 158 3.12 7.58 -18.24
C GLY A 158 3.08 6.23 -17.54
N GLN A 159 4.10 5.41 -17.80
CA GLN A 159 4.34 4.19 -17.02
C GLN A 159 5.07 4.56 -15.73
N VAL A 160 4.72 3.90 -14.63
CA VAL A 160 5.41 4.08 -13.35
C VAL A 160 6.51 3.02 -13.24
N ILE A 161 7.75 3.45 -13.15
CA ILE A 161 8.88 2.60 -12.79
C ILE A 161 9.16 2.80 -11.30
N THR A 162 9.06 1.72 -10.53
CA THR A 162 9.37 1.72 -9.10
C THR A 162 10.65 0.95 -8.83
N ILE A 163 11.54 1.55 -8.04
CA ILE A 163 12.80 0.96 -7.61
C ILE A 163 12.84 1.00 -6.09
N CYS A 164 12.96 -0.16 -5.46
CA CYS A 164 13.13 -0.26 -4.00
C CYS A 164 14.45 -0.96 -3.67
N LEU A 165 15.32 -0.23 -2.99
CA LEU A 165 16.69 -0.62 -2.66
C LEU A 165 16.79 -1.81 -1.71
N SER A 166 15.79 -2.00 -0.86
CA SER A 166 15.75 -3.09 0.11
C SER A 166 15.36 -4.45 -0.50
N VAL A 167 15.02 -4.52 -1.80
CA VAL A 167 14.52 -5.74 -2.48
C VAL A 167 15.56 -6.37 -3.44
N ILE A 168 16.80 -5.88 -3.41
CA ILE A 168 17.85 -6.25 -4.37
C ILE A 168 18.17 -7.78 -4.37
N GLY A 169 17.73 -8.57 -3.39
CA GLY A 169 18.00 -10.02 -3.37
C GLY A 169 17.22 -10.89 -4.38
N ARG A 170 15.97 -10.54 -4.75
CA ARG A 170 15.13 -11.41 -5.63
C ARG A 170 14.39 -10.70 -6.75
N ALA A 171 14.07 -9.40 -6.61
CA ALA A 171 13.43 -8.64 -7.67
C ALA A 171 14.34 -8.49 -8.90
N LEU A 172 15.66 -8.62 -8.75
CA LEU A 172 16.64 -8.49 -9.83
C LEU A 172 16.44 -9.49 -10.99
N ASN A 173 15.87 -10.68 -10.77
CA ASN A 173 15.67 -11.64 -11.86
C ASN A 173 14.39 -11.37 -12.67
N LEU A 174 13.28 -10.97 -12.02
CA LEU A 174 12.05 -10.56 -12.72
C LEU A 174 12.20 -9.17 -13.35
N LEU A 175 12.87 -8.25 -12.65
CA LEU A 175 13.30 -6.99 -13.22
C LEU A 175 14.26 -7.23 -14.38
N ARG A 176 15.20 -8.19 -14.35
CA ARG A 176 16.07 -8.49 -15.50
C ARG A 176 15.29 -8.91 -16.75
N GLU A 177 14.22 -9.70 -16.61
CA GLU A 177 13.41 -10.08 -17.78
C GLU A 177 12.58 -8.91 -18.31
N SER A 178 12.01 -8.06 -17.45
CA SER A 178 11.35 -6.81 -17.86
C SER A 178 12.33 -5.71 -18.31
N LEU A 179 13.58 -5.72 -17.82
CA LEU A 179 14.68 -4.80 -18.14
C LEU A 179 15.51 -5.24 -19.34
N ARG A 180 15.32 -6.45 -19.89
CA ARG A 180 16.00 -6.86 -21.13
C ARG A 180 15.62 -5.96 -22.32
N GLY A 181 14.47 -5.29 -22.27
CA GLY A 181 14.06 -4.24 -23.21
C GLY A 181 14.34 -2.80 -22.74
N LEU A 182 14.80 -2.60 -21.51
CA LEU A 182 15.10 -1.28 -20.96
C LEU A 182 16.43 -0.79 -21.53
N THR A 183 16.33 0.17 -22.45
CA THR A 183 17.47 0.82 -23.10
C THR A 183 18.49 1.31 -22.07
N ARG A 184 19.77 1.41 -22.48
CA ARG A 184 20.89 1.94 -21.66
C ARG A 184 20.56 3.23 -20.88
N ARG A 185 19.56 4.01 -21.32
CA ARG A 185 19.06 5.22 -20.66
C ARG A 185 18.37 4.96 -19.31
N ALA A 186 17.55 3.92 -19.17
CA ALA A 186 16.93 3.60 -17.90
C ALA A 186 17.96 3.12 -16.87
N LEU A 187 18.92 2.30 -17.31
CA LEU A 187 20.06 1.91 -16.46
C LEU A 187 20.97 3.10 -16.12
N ALA A 188 21.13 4.09 -17.01
CA ALA A 188 21.87 5.32 -16.73
C ALA A 188 21.14 6.22 -15.72
N LEU A 189 19.81 6.33 -15.77
CA LEU A 189 19.01 7.04 -14.77
C LEU A 189 19.13 6.38 -13.38
N ILE A 190 19.24 5.06 -13.34
CA ILE A 190 19.52 4.31 -12.12
C ILE A 190 20.96 4.60 -11.66
N GLY A 191 21.95 4.50 -12.54
CA GLY A 191 23.37 4.66 -12.22
C GLY A 191 23.81 6.09 -11.87
N GLN A 192 23.12 7.14 -12.33
CA GLN A 192 23.49 8.54 -12.02
C GLN A 192 23.08 8.99 -10.61
N HIS A 193 22.27 8.21 -9.90
CA HIS A 193 21.79 8.54 -8.56
C HIS A 193 22.26 7.54 -7.47
N TYR A 194 23.27 6.72 -7.79
CA TYR A 194 24.04 5.94 -6.82
C TYR A 194 25.51 6.40 -6.78
N PRO A 195 26.10 6.56 -5.58
CA PRO A 195 27.55 6.46 -5.41
C PRO A 195 28.05 5.01 -5.60
#